data_AF-A0A653VVE7-F1
#
_entry.id   AF-A0A653VVE7-F1
#
_cell.length_a   1.000
_cell.length_b   1.000
_cell.length_c   1.000
_cell.angle_alpha   90.00
_cell.angle_beta   90.00
_cell.angle_gamma   90.00
#
_symmetry.space_group_name_H-M   'P 1'
#
loop_
_entity.id
_entity.type
_entity.pdbx_description
1 polymer ?
#
loop_
_entity_poly.entity_id
_entity_poly.type
_entity_poly.pdbx_seq_one_letter_code
_entity_poly.pdbx_strand_id
1 'polypeptide(L)'
;MSEQPFPFTRPQGSDVDMFIQWKGTEVCLDFNCACGESGHIDDMFAYFIHCPTCGAVYEMGTQVIAKRTTECDPEDAKTLRVDLN
;
A
#
# COMPACT_ATOMS: atom_id res chain seq x y z
N MET A 1 17.52 23.39 11.09
CA MET A 1 16.29 23.86 10.44
C MET A 1 15.34 22.68 10.38
N SER A 2 14.25 22.76 11.13
CA SER A 2 13.20 21.75 11.18
C SER A 2 12.25 21.96 10.00
N GLU A 3 12.35 21.10 9.01
CA GLU A 3 11.28 20.90 8.05
C GLU A 3 11.00 19.40 8.05
N GLN A 4 9.82 18.99 8.48
CA GLN A 4 9.24 17.74 8.01
C GLN A 4 8.26 18.12 6.90
N PRO A 5 8.68 18.24 5.63
CA PRO A 5 7.76 18.52 4.56
C PRO A 5 7.30 17.21 3.92
N PHE A 6 5.99 17.14 3.67
CA PHE A 6 5.26 16.11 2.92
C PHE A 6 5.25 14.70 3.58
N PRO A 7 4.14 13.92 3.50
CA PRO A 7 3.79 12.96 4.55
C PRO A 7 4.53 11.63 4.36
N PHE A 8 5.83 11.66 4.57
CA PHE A 8 6.62 10.48 4.83
C PHE A 8 6.30 10.01 6.24
N THR A 9 5.81 8.78 6.35
CA THR A 9 5.63 8.11 7.63
C THR A 9 6.33 6.75 7.56
N ARG A 10 6.65 6.17 8.72
CA ARG A 10 7.19 4.82 8.82
C ARG A 10 6.16 3.92 9.49
N PRO A 11 5.22 3.32 8.73
CA PRO A 11 4.25 2.42 9.31
C PRO A 11 4.92 1.24 10.01
N GLN A 12 4.24 0.69 11.01
CA GLN A 12 4.75 -0.41 11.80
C GLN A 12 5.14 -1.60 10.91
N GLY A 13 6.40 -2.05 11.05
CA GLY A 13 6.94 -3.16 10.26
C GLY A 13 7.66 -2.75 8.96
N SER A 14 7.79 -1.45 8.68
CA SER A 14 8.67 -0.97 7.62
C SER A 14 10.05 -0.56 8.12
N ASP A 15 11.07 -0.88 7.31
CA ASP A 15 12.47 -0.49 7.55
C ASP A 15 12.78 0.95 7.08
N VAL A 16 11.85 1.62 6.36
CA VAL A 16 12.09 2.91 5.69
C VAL A 16 10.88 3.84 5.76
N ASP A 17 11.13 5.15 5.70
CA ASP A 17 10.05 6.14 5.55
C ASP A 17 9.44 6.07 4.16
N MET A 18 8.13 6.20 4.06
CA MET A 18 7.39 5.97 2.82
C MET A 18 6.18 6.88 2.68
N PHE A 19 5.81 7.09 1.42
CA PHE A 19 4.58 7.69 0.98
C PHE A 19 4.22 7.07 -0.36
N ILE A 20 3.02 6.48 -0.48
CA ILE A 20 2.50 6.05 -1.77
C ILE A 20 1.33 6.95 -2.16
N GLN A 21 1.45 7.54 -3.34
CA GLN A 21 0.35 8.18 -4.03
C GLN A 21 0.04 7.32 -5.25
N TRP A 22 -1.12 6.68 -5.24
CA TRP A 22 -1.63 5.93 -6.38
C TRP A 22 -1.87 6.91 -7.54
N LYS A 23 -1.02 6.85 -8.59
CA LYS A 23 -1.19 7.61 -9.83
C LYS A 23 -1.71 6.65 -10.91
N GLY A 24 -3.01 6.72 -11.15
CA GLY A 24 -3.79 5.68 -11.84
C GLY A 24 -4.97 5.30 -10.95
N THR A 25 -6.13 5.03 -11.53
CA THR A 25 -7.38 4.97 -10.78
C THR A 25 -7.82 3.57 -10.38
N GLU A 26 -7.27 2.55 -11.03
CA GLU A 26 -7.69 1.16 -10.87
C GLU A 26 -6.87 0.46 -9.78
N VAL A 27 -7.56 -0.28 -8.91
CA VAL A 27 -7.00 -1.19 -7.92
C VAL A 27 -7.41 -2.61 -8.27
N CYS A 28 -6.46 -3.53 -8.17
CA CYS A 28 -6.67 -4.97 -8.20
C CYS A 28 -6.25 -5.50 -6.83
N LEU A 29 -7.19 -6.06 -6.07
CA LEU A 29 -6.98 -6.46 -4.67
C LEU A 29 -7.64 -7.81 -4.37
N ASP A 30 -6.82 -8.76 -3.93
CA ASP A 30 -7.30 -9.96 -3.23
C ASP A 30 -7.39 -9.67 -1.73
N PHE A 31 -8.58 -9.85 -1.17
CA PHE A 31 -8.91 -9.51 0.21
C PHE A 31 -9.32 -10.75 1.00
N ASN A 32 -8.72 -10.97 2.17
CA ASN A 32 -9.09 -12.02 3.10
C ASN A 32 -9.57 -11.41 4.42
N CYS A 33 -10.83 -11.64 4.75
CA CYS A 33 -11.45 -11.17 5.98
C CYS A 33 -11.09 -12.08 7.17
N ALA A 34 -11.00 -11.50 8.37
CA ALA A 34 -10.79 -12.28 9.59
C ALA A 34 -11.91 -13.29 9.90
N CYS A 35 -13.10 -13.16 9.31
CA CYS A 35 -14.19 -14.14 9.44
C CYS A 35 -14.01 -15.39 8.57
N GLY A 36 -12.96 -15.44 7.74
CA GLY A 36 -12.67 -16.54 6.81
C GLY A 36 -13.20 -16.34 5.39
N GLU A 37 -13.95 -15.27 5.12
CA GLU A 37 -14.38 -14.91 3.76
C GLU A 37 -13.20 -14.34 2.95
N SER A 38 -13.16 -14.68 1.66
CA SER A 38 -12.18 -14.13 0.72
C SER A 38 -12.89 -13.54 -0.50
N GLY A 39 -12.35 -12.45 -1.05
CA GLY A 39 -12.92 -11.81 -2.22
C GLY A 39 -11.88 -11.10 -3.06
N HIS A 40 -12.30 -10.69 -4.24
CA HIS A 40 -11.46 -10.00 -5.22
C HIS A 40 -12.15 -8.70 -5.62
N ILE A 41 -11.37 -7.63 -5.74
CA ILE A 41 -11.82 -6.31 -6.17
C ILE A 41 -10.98 -5.89 -7.37
N ASP A 42 -11.64 -5.73 -8.51
CA ASP A 42 -11.16 -5.03 -9.70
C ASP A 42 -12.02 -3.77 -9.86
N ASP A 43 -11.59 -2.62 -9.31
CA ASP A 43 -12.40 -1.40 -9.31
C ASP A 43 -11.53 -0.13 -9.22
N MET A 44 -12.19 1.02 -9.22
CA MET A 44 -11.60 2.31 -8.88
C MET A 44 -11.35 2.39 -7.36
N PHE A 45 -10.19 2.92 -6.94
CA PHE A 45 -9.79 3.21 -5.54
C PHE A 45 -10.70 2.64 -4.42
N ALA A 46 -10.23 1.62 -3.69
CA ALA A 46 -10.93 1.15 -2.48
C ALA A 46 -10.34 1.79 -1.21
N TYR A 47 -10.98 2.84 -0.68
CA TYR A 47 -10.60 3.42 0.63
C TYR A 47 -11.21 2.66 1.81
N PHE A 48 -12.33 1.99 1.58
CA PHE A 48 -13.01 1.17 2.57
C PHE A 48 -13.46 -0.14 1.93
N ILE A 49 -13.31 -1.24 2.67
CA ILE A 49 -13.78 -2.56 2.26
C ILE A 49 -14.82 -3.02 3.27
N HIS A 50 -16.03 -3.29 2.79
CA HIS A 50 -17.09 -3.90 3.58
C HIS A 50 -17.15 -5.40 3.29
N CYS A 51 -17.04 -6.23 4.33
CA CYS A 51 -17.26 -7.67 4.21
C CYS A 51 -18.78 -7.96 4.20
N PRO A 52 -19.35 -8.51 3.12
CA PRO A 52 -20.79 -8.77 3.05
C PRO A 52 -21.25 -9.88 4.00
N THR A 53 -20.33 -10.76 4.42
CA THR A 53 -20.63 -11.92 5.26
C THR A 53 -20.73 -11.57 6.75
N CYS A 54 -19.75 -10.83 7.30
CA CYS A 54 -19.73 -10.48 8.73
C CYS A 54 -20.03 -9.01 9.03
N GLY A 55 -20.15 -8.16 8.01
CA GLY A 55 -20.43 -6.72 8.15
C GLY A 55 -19.24 -5.87 8.62
N ALA A 56 -18.05 -6.45 8.79
CA ALA A 56 -16.86 -5.70 9.16
C ALA A 56 -16.47 -4.70 8.05
N VAL A 57 -16.01 -3.51 8.46
CA VAL A 57 -15.50 -2.47 7.57
C VAL A 57 -14.02 -2.24 7.87
N TYR A 58 -13.21 -2.26 6.82
CA TYR A 58 -11.78 -2.06 6.89
C TYR A 58 -11.42 -0.77 6.15
N GLU A 59 -10.77 0.15 6.84
CA GLU A 59 -10.16 1.33 6.21
C GLU A 59 -8.82 0.93 5.58
N MET A 60 -8.63 1.29 4.31
CA MET A 60 -7.40 1.01 3.58
C MET A 60 -6.36 2.10 3.82
N GLY A 61 -5.14 1.67 4.14
CA GLY A 61 -4.02 2.58 4.38
C GLY A 61 -3.59 3.33 3.12
N THR A 62 -3.01 4.51 3.31
CA THR A 62 -2.37 5.30 2.24
C THR A 62 -0.91 4.91 2.03
N GLN A 63 -0.49 3.75 2.54
CA GLN A 63 0.89 3.29 2.65
C GLN A 63 0.97 1.78 2.39
N VAL A 64 2.02 1.35 1.67
CA VAL A 64 2.34 -0.07 1.47
C VAL A 64 3.61 -0.42 2.23
N ILE A 65 3.64 -1.53 2.96
CA ILE A 65 4.81 -1.89 3.78
C ILE A 65 5.98 -2.32 2.88
N ALA A 66 7.02 -1.49 2.82
CA ALA A 66 8.31 -1.84 2.24
C ALA A 66 9.18 -2.57 3.27
N LYS A 67 9.63 -3.78 2.89
CA LYS A 67 10.60 -4.58 3.64
C LYS A 67 11.87 -4.74 2.82
N ARG A 68 13.04 -4.65 3.47
CA ARG A 68 14.31 -4.94 2.80
C ARG A 68 14.40 -6.43 2.44
N THR A 69 14.77 -6.74 1.21
CA THR A 69 15.02 -8.11 0.73
C THR A 69 16.33 -8.17 -0.05
N THR A 70 16.96 -9.35 -0.06
CA THR A 70 18.12 -9.66 -0.91
C THR A 70 17.71 -10.40 -2.19
N GLU A 71 16.45 -10.81 -2.30
CA GLU A 71 15.89 -11.56 -3.43
C GLU A 71 14.87 -10.69 -4.15
N CYS A 72 15.05 -10.49 -5.46
CA CYS A 72 14.14 -9.76 -6.32
C CYS A 72 14.42 -10.12 -7.78
N ASP A 73 13.38 -10.38 -8.58
CA ASP A 73 13.51 -10.45 -10.03
C ASP A 73 13.77 -9.04 -10.59
N PRO A 74 14.91 -8.79 -11.27
CA PRO A 74 15.20 -7.48 -11.84
C PRO A 74 14.18 -6.99 -12.88
N GLU A 75 13.44 -7.88 -13.53
CA GLU A 75 12.41 -7.50 -14.52
C GLU A 75 11.16 -6.89 -13.84
N ASP A 76 10.85 -7.36 -12.63
CA ASP A 76 9.74 -6.87 -11.81
C ASP A 76 10.10 -5.57 -11.05
N ALA A 77 11.39 -5.36 -10.76
CA ALA A 77 11.86 -4.20 -10.02
C ALA A 77 11.79 -2.91 -10.84
N LYS A 78 11.43 -1.80 -10.17
CA LYS A 78 11.60 -0.44 -10.72
C LYS A 78 12.65 0.31 -9.93
N THR A 79 13.64 0.86 -10.63
CA THR A 79 14.70 1.68 -10.02
C THR A 79 14.20 3.08 -9.75
N LEU A 80 14.22 3.48 -8.48
CA LEU A 80 13.97 4.87 -8.08
C LEU A 80 15.05 5.77 -8.69
N ARG A 81 14.63 6.78 -9.46
CA ARG A 81 15.51 7.85 -9.93
C ARG A 81 15.58 8.93 -8.86
N VAL A 82 16.79 9.33 -8.47
CA VAL A 82 17.01 10.40 -7.49
C VAL A 82 17.31 11.67 -8.27
N ASP A 83 16.48 12.69 -8.09
CA ASP A 83 16.73 14.01 -8.66
C ASP A 83 17.92 14.64 -7.94
N LEU A 84 18.99 14.93 -8.67
CA LEU A 84 20.15 15.65 -8.15
C LEU A 84 19.85 17.15 -8.24
N ASN A 85 19.77 17.80 -7.07
CA ASN A 85 19.68 19.26 -6.96
C ASN A 85 20.96 19.95 -7.42
#